data_AF-A0A2V7RDT0-F1
#
_entry.id   AF-A0A2V7RDT0-F1
#
_cell.length_a   1.000
_cell.length_b   1.000
_cell.length_c   1.000
_cell.angle_alpha   90.00
_cell.angle_beta   90.00
_cell.angle_gamma   90.00
#
_symmetry.space_group_name_H-M   'P 1'
#
loop_
_entity.id
_entity.type
_entity.pdbx_description
1 polymer ?
#
loop_
_entity_poly.entity_id
_entity_poly.type
_entity_poly.pdbx_seq_one_letter_code
_entity_poly.pdbx_strand_id
1 'polypeptide(L)'
;MTELPITLSEQATAIRHRLSEGLAKIDPHHRLYGRPVAYRIIDGTMLEIAYRDVPGIAEAEVLGVKRLIGAECFCTVAPQTAETVIVRFVVSLK
;
A
#
# COMPACT_ATOMS: atom_id res chain seq x y z
N MET A 1 -3.64 -15.43 20.44
CA MET A 1 -3.59 -14.00 20.10
C MET A 1 -2.13 -13.61 20.06
N THR A 2 -1.57 -13.36 18.89
CA THR A 2 -0.15 -13.01 18.74
C THR A 2 -0.03 -11.51 18.99
N GLU A 3 0.51 -11.11 20.15
CA GLU A 3 0.90 -9.73 20.41
C GLU A 3 1.96 -9.34 19.37
N LEU A 4 1.61 -8.41 18.50
CA LEU A 4 2.57 -7.79 17.60
C LEU A 4 3.46 -6.86 18.46
N PRO A 5 4.79 -6.90 18.30
CA PRO A 5 5.67 -5.93 18.93
C PRO A 5 5.14 -4.51 18.70
N ILE A 6 5.03 -3.72 19.77
CA ILE A 6 4.47 -2.35 19.75
C ILE A 6 5.11 -1.51 18.63
N THR A 7 6.41 -1.70 18.41
CA THR A 7 7.21 -1.05 17.37
C THR A 7 6.71 -1.31 15.94
N LEU A 8 6.25 -2.53 15.63
CA LEU A 8 5.73 -2.87 14.29
C LEU A 8 4.37 -2.22 14.04
N SER A 9 3.53 -2.16 15.08
CA SER A 9 2.23 -1.49 15.00
C SER A 9 2.39 0.02 14.80
N GLU A 10 3.38 0.63 15.48
CA GLU A 10 3.74 2.03 15.30
C GLU A 10 4.25 2.32 13.89
N GLN A 11 5.18 1.49 13.38
CA GLN A 11 5.68 1.63 12.01
C GLN A 11 4.56 1.49 10.97
N ALA A 12 3.69 0.48 11.11
CA ALA A 12 2.56 0.29 10.21
C ALA A 12 1.59 1.48 10.25
N THR A 13 1.36 2.04 11.44
CA THR A 13 0.53 3.25 11.61
C THR A 13 1.17 4.47 10.94
N ALA A 14 2.49 4.65 11.07
CA ALA A 14 3.21 5.72 10.39
C ALA A 14 3.14 5.60 8.86
N ILE A 15 3.21 4.37 8.32
CA ILE A 15 3.03 4.12 6.88
C ILE A 15 1.61 4.46 6.43
N ARG A 16 0.59 4.04 7.19
CA ARG A 16 -0.82 4.38 6.92
C ARG A 16 -1.04 5.90 6.88
N HIS A 17 -0.45 6.64 7.82
CA HIS A 17 -0.54 8.09 7.87
C HIS A 17 0.11 8.74 6.64
N ARG A 18 1.36 8.34 6.32
CA ARG A 18 2.09 8.82 5.14
C ARG A 18 1.31 8.57 3.85
N LEU A 19 0.66 7.42 3.73
CA LEU A 19 -0.21 7.12 2.60
C LEU A 19 -1.44 8.01 2.56
N SER A 20 -2.16 8.15 3.67
CA SER A 20 -3.37 8.98 3.74
C SER A 20 -3.11 10.44 3.32
N GLU A 21 -1.99 11.01 3.73
CA GLU A 21 -1.61 12.39 3.40
C GLU A 21 -0.95 12.52 2.03
N GLY A 22 -0.14 11.53 1.65
CA GLY A 22 0.68 11.58 0.45
C GLY A 22 -0.09 11.21 -0.81
N LEU A 23 -1.02 10.25 -0.75
CA LEU A 23 -1.76 9.76 -1.93
C LEU A 23 -2.50 10.88 -2.65
N ALA A 24 -3.15 11.77 -1.91
CA ALA A 24 -3.86 12.91 -2.50
C ALA A 24 -2.95 13.82 -3.36
N LYS A 25 -1.63 13.80 -3.14
CA LYS A 25 -0.65 14.62 -3.87
C LYS A 25 -0.04 13.89 -5.06
N ILE A 26 0.06 12.57 -5.00
CA ILE A 26 0.80 11.76 -6.00
C ILE A 26 -0.12 11.00 -6.97
N ASP A 27 -1.41 10.92 -6.67
CA ASP A 27 -2.42 10.23 -7.47
C ASP A 27 -3.41 11.23 -8.08
N PRO A 28 -3.00 11.99 -9.11
CA PRO A 28 -3.82 13.05 -9.71
C PRO A 28 -5.09 12.51 -10.39
N HIS A 29 -5.11 11.21 -10.70
CA HIS A 29 -6.22 10.54 -11.34
C HIS A 29 -7.14 9.81 -10.35
N HIS A 30 -6.85 9.88 -9.05
CA HIS A 30 -7.59 9.19 -7.98
C HIS A 30 -7.82 7.70 -8.28
N ARG A 31 -6.77 7.05 -8.81
CA ARG A 31 -6.81 5.63 -9.12
C ARG A 31 -6.73 4.78 -7.86
N LEU A 32 -5.97 5.23 -6.86
CA LEU A 32 -5.77 4.59 -5.56
C LEU A 32 -6.45 5.37 -4.43
N TYR A 33 -6.43 6.69 -4.47
CA TYR A 33 -7.08 7.54 -3.49
C TYR A 33 -8.59 7.28 -3.48
N GLY A 34 -9.16 7.04 -2.30
CA GLY A 34 -10.58 6.69 -2.12
C GLY A 34 -10.93 5.24 -2.48
N ARG A 35 -9.97 4.41 -2.92
CA ARG A 35 -10.23 2.98 -3.18
C ARG A 35 -10.26 2.16 -1.89
N PRO A 36 -10.99 1.04 -1.89
CA PRO A 36 -10.91 0.07 -0.80
C PRO A 36 -9.48 -0.40 -0.60
N VAL A 37 -8.94 -0.20 0.60
CA VAL A 37 -7.57 -0.58 0.98
C VAL A 37 -7.59 -1.49 2.20
N ALA A 38 -6.82 -2.58 2.15
CA ALA A 38 -6.58 -3.46 3.28
C ALA A 38 -5.13 -3.38 3.73
N TYR A 39 -4.91 -3.39 5.05
CA TYR A 39 -3.59 -3.42 5.68
C TYR A 39 -3.45 -4.70 6.48
N ARG A 40 -2.40 -5.47 6.24
CA ARG A 40 -2.17 -6.75 6.92
C ARG A 40 -0.69 -6.96 7.19
N ILE A 41 -0.34 -7.33 8.41
CA ILE A 41 1.02 -7.77 8.72
C ILE A 41 1.18 -9.21 8.26
N ILE A 42 2.24 -9.46 7.48
CA ILE A 42 2.62 -10.78 6.98
C ILE A 42 4.04 -11.11 7.43
N ASP A 43 4.34 -12.39 7.58
CA ASP A 43 5.66 -12.92 7.99
C ASP A 43 6.27 -12.24 9.23
N GLY A 44 5.40 -11.71 10.11
CA GLY A 44 5.76 -11.04 11.36
C GLY A 44 6.56 -9.74 11.23
N THR A 45 6.95 -9.32 10.02
CA THR A 45 7.89 -8.21 9.80
C THR A 45 7.60 -7.37 8.56
N MET A 46 6.57 -7.75 7.78
CA MET A 46 6.19 -7.06 6.54
C MET A 46 4.77 -6.52 6.65
N LEU A 47 4.51 -5.37 6.06
CA LEU A 47 3.18 -4.82 5.88
C LEU A 47 2.73 -5.00 4.43
N GLU A 48 1.65 -5.75 4.25
CA GLU A 48 0.90 -5.83 3.00
C GLU A 48 -0.17 -4.73 2.96
N ILE A 49 -0.23 -4.02 1.84
CA ILE A 49 -1.16 -2.93 1.55
C ILE A 49 -1.82 -3.25 0.22
N ALA A 50 -3.10 -3.61 0.23
CA ALA A 50 -3.81 -4.06 -0.96
C ALA A 50 -4.96 -3.12 -1.32
N TYR A 51 -4.84 -2.45 -2.46
CA TYR A 51 -5.90 -1.65 -3.08
C TYR A 51 -6.71 -2.53 -4.03
N ARG A 52 -8.03 -2.48 -3.90
CA ARG A 52 -8.99 -3.20 -4.75
C ARG A 52 -9.77 -2.23 -5.62
N ASP A 53 -10.40 -2.77 -6.65
CA ASP A 53 -11.27 -2.04 -7.57
C ASP A 53 -10.57 -0.85 -8.23
N VAL A 54 -9.27 -1.03 -8.51
CA VAL A 54 -8.42 -0.05 -9.18
C VAL A 54 -8.63 -0.22 -10.68
N PRO A 55 -9.01 0.81 -11.45
CA PRO A 55 -9.28 0.69 -12.90
C PRO A 55 -8.02 0.44 -13.76
N GLY A 56 -6.85 0.43 -13.13
CA GLY A 56 -5.54 0.38 -13.75
C GLY A 56 -4.59 1.31 -13.01
N ILE A 57 -3.29 1.12 -13.15
CA ILE A 57 -2.29 1.94 -12.47
C ILE A 57 -1.10 2.21 -13.40
N ALA A 58 -0.64 3.46 -13.42
CA ALA A 58 0.55 3.88 -14.13
C ALA A 58 1.80 3.67 -13.28
N GLU A 59 2.94 3.50 -13.94
CA GLU A 59 4.22 3.31 -13.26
C GLU A 59 4.60 4.50 -12.36
N ALA A 60 4.25 5.72 -12.76
CA ALA A 60 4.50 6.93 -11.97
C ALA A 60 3.74 6.93 -10.64
N GLU A 61 2.49 6.44 -10.61
CA GLU A 61 1.69 6.31 -9.39
C GLU A 61 2.29 5.26 -8.47
N VAL A 62 2.71 4.10 -9.02
CA VAL A 62 3.43 3.06 -8.27
C VAL A 62 4.69 3.65 -7.65
N LEU A 63 5.51 4.36 -8.43
CA LEU A 63 6.75 4.96 -7.95
C LEU A 63 6.50 6.01 -6.86
N GLY A 64 5.45 6.82 -7.01
CA GLY A 64 5.01 7.76 -5.98
C GLY A 64 4.69 7.05 -4.67
N VAL A 65 3.92 5.96 -4.71
CA VAL A 65 3.57 5.19 -3.52
C VAL A 65 4.82 4.58 -2.86
N LYS A 66 5.72 4.00 -3.67
CA LYS A 66 7.00 3.46 -3.16
C LYS A 66 7.80 4.52 -2.39
N ARG A 67 7.84 5.76 -2.88
CA ARG A 67 8.52 6.89 -2.21
C ARG A 67 7.87 7.28 -0.87
N LEU A 68 6.56 7.08 -0.71
CA LEU A 68 5.85 7.36 0.54
C LEU A 68 6.08 6.28 1.60
N ILE A 69 6.09 5.01 1.20
CA ILE A 69 6.12 3.89 2.14
C ILE A 69 7.54 3.47 2.55
N GLY A 70 8.52 3.53 1.64
CA GLY A 70 9.93 3.21 1.93
C GLY A 70 10.64 2.49 0.78
N ALA A 71 11.97 2.43 0.85
CA ALA A 71 12.81 1.87 -0.21
C ALA A 71 12.68 0.34 -0.37
N GLU A 72 12.49 -0.38 0.74
CA GLU A 72 12.33 -1.84 0.73
C GLU A 72 10.86 -2.22 0.52
N CYS A 73 10.35 -1.95 -0.69
CA CYS A 73 8.98 -2.30 -1.04
C CYS A 73 8.85 -2.97 -2.42
N PHE A 74 7.99 -3.99 -2.45
CA PHE A 74 7.58 -4.70 -3.66
C PHE A 74 6.18 -4.23 -4.06
N CYS A 75 5.94 -4.14 -5.36
CA CYS A 75 4.61 -3.86 -5.90
C CYS A 75 4.23 -5.00 -6.83
N THR A 76 3.00 -5.48 -6.71
CA THR A 76 2.39 -6.44 -7.63
C THR A 76 1.07 -5.87 -8.11
N VAL A 77 0.81 -6.02 -9.40
CA VAL A 77 -0.44 -5.63 -10.05
C VAL A 77 -1.01 -6.88 -10.69
N ALA A 78 -2.22 -7.27 -10.29
CA ALA A 78 -2.86 -8.49 -10.77
C ALA A 78 -4.30 -8.20 -11.21
N PRO A 79 -4.81 -8.85 -12.27
CA PRO A 79 -6.22 -8.75 -12.64
C PRO A 79 -7.13 -9.13 -11.48
N GLN A 80 -8.15 -8.30 -11.22
CA GLN A 80 -9.24 -8.59 -10.29
C GLN A 80 -10.49 -8.99 -11.07
N THR A 81 -10.79 -8.21 -12.11
CA THR A 81 -11.88 -8.44 -13.07
C THR A 81 -11.36 -8.12 -14.47
N ALA A 82 -12.24 -8.11 -15.47
CA ALA A 82 -11.90 -7.63 -16.82
C ALA A 82 -11.56 -6.13 -16.85
N GLU A 83 -12.06 -5.34 -15.89
CA GLU A 83 -11.97 -3.87 -15.88
C GLU A 83 -11.15 -3.31 -14.72
N THR A 84 -10.81 -4.15 -13.73
CA THR A 84 -10.12 -3.73 -12.51
C THR A 84 -8.97 -4.65 -12.14
N VAL A 85 -8.01 -4.08 -11.43
CA VAL A 85 -6.82 -4.75 -10.88
C VAL A 85 -6.77 -4.61 -9.37
N ILE A 86 -6.07 -5.56 -8.74
CA ILE A 86 -5.57 -5.42 -7.38
C ILE A 86 -4.15 -4.89 -7.48
N VAL A 87 -3.87 -3.81 -6.76
CA VAL A 87 -2.52 -3.27 -6.58
C VAL A 87 -2.09 -3.56 -5.16
N ARG A 88 -1.04 -4.37 -5.00
CA ARG A 88 -0.53 -4.77 -3.69
C ARG A 88 0.90 -4.32 -3.52
N PHE A 89 1.14 -3.60 -2.43
CA PHE A 89 2.45 -3.23 -1.94
C PHE A 89 2.81 -4.10 -0.73
N VAL A 90 4.05 -4.55 -0.67
CA VAL A 90 4.62 -5.23 0.50
C VAL A 90 5.87 -4.46 0.91
N VAL A 91 5.92 -3.99 2.16
CA VAL A 91 7.01 -3.17 2.69
C VAL A 91 7.52 -3.73 4.00
N SER A 92 8.83 -3.69 4.19
CA SER A 92 9.51 -4.07 5.44
C SER A 92 9.16 -3.10 6.57
N LEU A 93 8.87 -3.63 7.77
CA LEU A 93 8.63 -2.87 9.01
C LEU A 93 9.85 -2.87 9.95
N LYS A 94 11.03 -3.15 9.41
CA LYS A 94 12.29 -3.23 10.17
C LYS A 94 12.84 -1.85 10.52
#